data_AF-A0A2K4WEY6-F1
#
_entry.id   AF-A0A2K4WEY6-F1
#
_cell.length_a   1.000
_cell.length_b   1.000
_cell.length_c   1.000
_cell.angle_alpha   90.00
_cell.angle_beta   90.00
_cell.angle_gamma   90.00
#
_symmetry.space_group_name_H-M   'P 1'
#
loop_
_entity.id
_entity.type
_entity.pdbx_description
1 polymer ?
#
loop_
_entity_poly.entity_id
_entity_poly.type
_entity_poly.pdbx_seq_one_letter_code
_entity_poly.pdbx_strand_id
1 'polypeptide(L)'
;MGWLVLRLEKLLVEDISITRQLPVFQEMIKYLDSLDALFGQHLADDAPLLLPLRRRLTRMIQRALQVEKASVTIVEQVKQVAAQLFSNSPKIESEKDAQRALSQHEETGKSLCKWWLRLKTTDPRAFRLGRALVWLAVDSVPECNAQKVTQLKGLPADRLKNYQERFEQAQFADLIVDVELSLASSPFWLDGQHLIWNCLNALGAEAAMQEVQAQFALLLKRIPDVIQLRFHDGTPFANAQTLQWISAHVVPPAPSAEQMCDTDLKHDSPEWDSVYHELIPTLQDNGLKAAVQRLTQRMSNAKGDRERFFWKLCLARICHQAKKYDLASIQLEFLDRELQASGLHAWEPQVFLDVLRLLHSCYERMPQNNNLASRKEEVYQRLCHYDLERLIV
;
A
#
# COMPACT_ATOMS: atom_id res chain seq x y z
N MET A 1 61.20 5.43 -16.09
CA MET A 1 59.93 6.08 -16.50
C MET A 1 58.82 5.12 -16.96
N GLY A 2 59.09 3.81 -17.16
CA GLY A 2 58.08 2.83 -17.61
C GLY A 2 56.91 2.58 -16.64
N TRP A 3 57.03 2.94 -15.36
CA TRP A 3 55.93 2.84 -14.38
C TRP A 3 54.69 3.66 -14.79
N LEU A 4 54.88 4.84 -15.40
CA LEU A 4 53.78 5.71 -15.81
C LEU A 4 52.98 5.09 -16.96
N VAL A 5 53.68 4.51 -17.94
CA VAL A 5 53.07 3.79 -19.07
C VAL A 5 52.27 2.60 -18.56
N LEU A 6 52.86 1.75 -17.70
CA LEU A 6 52.19 0.59 -17.13
C LEU A 6 50.95 0.96 -16.30
N ARG A 7 50.99 2.08 -15.56
CA ARG A 7 49.86 2.52 -14.75
C ARG A 7 48.72 3.05 -15.62
N LEU A 8 49.03 3.84 -16.64
CA LEU A 8 48.05 4.37 -17.58
C LEU A 8 47.46 3.27 -18.47
N GLU A 9 48.27 2.29 -18.90
CA GLU A 9 47.79 1.13 -19.66
C GLU A 9 46.78 0.32 -18.83
N LYS A 10 47.10 0.02 -17.57
CA LYS A 10 46.18 -0.69 -16.67
C LYS A 10 44.86 0.06 -16.46
N LEU A 11 44.92 1.36 -16.20
CA LEU A 11 43.72 2.19 -16.01
C LEU A 11 42.85 2.21 -17.27
N LEU A 12 43.44 2.31 -18.47
CA LEU A 12 42.68 2.37 -19.72
C LEU A 12 42.12 1.02 -20.20
N VAL A 13 42.44 -0.09 -19.52
CA VAL A 13 41.83 -1.42 -19.74
C VAL A 13 40.54 -1.60 -18.93
N GLU A 14 40.40 -0.93 -17.78
CA GLU A 14 39.16 -0.95 -17.01
C GLU A 14 38.06 -0.17 -17.76
N ASP A 15 36.80 -0.63 -17.68
CA ASP A 15 35.64 0.00 -18.34
C ASP A 15 35.34 1.38 -17.72
N ILE A 16 36.16 2.37 -18.06
CA ILE A 16 35.99 3.73 -17.58
C ILE A 16 34.89 4.41 -18.41
N SER A 17 33.90 4.96 -17.71
CA SER A 17 32.79 5.73 -18.31
C SER A 17 33.26 7.11 -18.80
N ILE A 18 34.01 7.12 -19.90
CA ILE A 18 34.57 8.33 -20.54
C ILE A 18 33.50 9.35 -20.90
N THR A 19 32.29 8.89 -21.23
CA THR A 19 31.14 9.74 -21.57
C THR A 19 30.76 10.70 -20.44
N ARG A 20 30.96 10.34 -19.16
CA ARG A 20 30.62 11.22 -18.02
C ARG A 20 31.74 12.20 -17.65
N GLN A 21 32.94 12.01 -18.19
CA GLN A 21 34.15 12.75 -17.80
C GLN A 21 34.94 13.23 -19.03
N LEU A 22 34.26 13.39 -20.16
CA LEU A 22 34.84 13.80 -21.43
C LEU A 22 35.84 14.98 -21.35
N PRO A 23 35.57 16.09 -20.63
CA PRO A 23 36.52 17.21 -20.53
C PRO A 23 37.83 16.80 -19.84
N VAL A 24 37.78 15.95 -18.82
CA VAL A 24 38.97 15.47 -18.10
C VAL A 24 39.86 14.62 -19.02
N PHE A 25 39.25 13.74 -19.82
CA PHE A 25 39.99 12.93 -20.79
C PHE A 25 40.59 13.77 -21.93
N GLN A 26 39.91 14.84 -22.35
CA GLN A 26 40.45 15.79 -23.35
C GLN A 26 41.66 16.55 -22.82
N GLU A 27 41.63 16.99 -21.55
CA GLU A 27 42.80 17.61 -20.92
C GLU A 27 43.94 16.61 -20.72
N MET A 28 43.63 15.37 -20.33
CA MET A 28 44.62 14.32 -20.12
C MET A 28 45.44 14.04 -21.39
N ILE A 29 44.81 14.04 -22.58
CA ILE A 29 45.55 13.93 -23.85
C ILE A 29 46.52 15.10 -24.04
N LYS A 30 46.10 16.35 -23.75
CA LYS A 30 46.97 17.54 -23.90
C LYS A 30 48.21 17.46 -22.99
N TYR A 31 48.03 16.96 -21.76
CA TYR A 31 49.15 16.75 -20.84
C TYR A 31 50.09 15.64 -21.33
N LEU A 32 49.54 14.54 -21.87
CA LEU A 32 50.35 13.47 -22.46
C LEU A 32 51.12 13.92 -23.70
N ASP A 33 50.52 14.77 -24.54
CA ASP A 33 51.17 15.38 -25.70
C ASP A 33 52.36 16.26 -25.28
N SER A 34 52.18 17.04 -24.22
CA SER A 34 53.23 17.91 -23.66
C SER A 34 54.37 17.10 -23.03
N LEU A 35 54.04 16.02 -22.31
CA LEU A 35 55.03 15.11 -21.71
C LEU A 35 55.84 14.36 -22.77
N ASP A 36 55.21 13.92 -23.86
CA ASP A 36 55.88 13.25 -24.99
C ASP A 36 56.92 14.17 -25.63
N ALA A 37 56.58 15.46 -25.82
CA ALA A 37 57.52 16.47 -26.32
C ALA A 37 58.71 16.69 -25.37
N LEU A 38 58.46 16.77 -24.06
CA LEU A 38 59.52 16.93 -23.06
C LEU A 38 60.43 15.70 -22.97
N PHE A 39 59.88 14.49 -23.05
CA PHE A 39 60.68 13.27 -23.06
C PHE A 39 61.51 13.15 -24.35
N GLY A 40 60.96 13.51 -25.49
CA GLY A 40 61.72 13.56 -26.75
C GLY A 40 62.91 14.54 -26.70
N GLN A 41 62.74 15.69 -26.04
CA GLN A 41 63.80 16.70 -25.90
C GLN A 41 64.92 16.32 -24.93
N HIS A 42 64.57 15.66 -23.81
CA HIS A 42 65.51 15.43 -22.71
C HIS A 42 66.06 14.01 -22.62
N LEU A 43 65.38 13.01 -23.18
CA LEU A 43 65.72 11.60 -23.02
C LEU A 43 66.02 10.87 -24.33
N ALA A 44 65.77 11.49 -25.49
CA ALA A 44 66.04 10.94 -26.82
C ALA A 44 65.70 9.44 -26.94
N ASP A 45 66.69 8.54 -27.04
CA ASP A 45 66.49 7.09 -27.22
C ASP A 45 66.00 6.35 -25.96
N ASP A 46 66.11 6.95 -24.77
CA ASP A 46 65.60 6.40 -23.49
C ASP A 46 64.15 6.83 -23.19
N ALA A 47 63.49 7.53 -24.12
CA ALA A 47 62.13 8.04 -23.93
C ALA A 47 61.07 6.91 -23.99
N PRO A 48 60.10 6.86 -23.05
CA PRO A 48 59.02 5.88 -23.10
C PRO A 48 58.03 6.17 -24.24
N LEU A 49 57.57 5.12 -24.93
CA LEU A 49 56.62 5.25 -26.04
C LEU A 49 55.20 5.59 -25.55
N LEU A 50 54.83 6.89 -25.58
CA LEU A 50 53.48 7.36 -25.20
C LEU A 50 52.48 7.37 -26.37
N LEU A 51 52.96 7.24 -27.60
CA LEU A 51 52.13 7.26 -28.82
C LEU A 51 50.97 6.23 -28.83
N PRO A 52 51.14 4.98 -28.37
CA PRO A 52 50.03 4.01 -28.34
C PRO A 52 48.90 4.41 -27.39
N LEU A 53 49.26 4.94 -26.21
CA LEU A 53 48.33 5.43 -25.20
C LEU A 53 47.52 6.63 -25.71
N ARG A 54 48.20 7.59 -26.34
CA ARG A 54 47.57 8.77 -26.95
C ARG A 54 46.54 8.36 -28.00
N ARG A 55 46.92 7.48 -28.94
CA ARG A 55 46.02 6.97 -29.99
C ARG A 55 44.78 6.28 -29.43
N ARG A 56 44.94 5.49 -28.36
CA ARG A 56 43.83 4.81 -27.68
C ARG A 56 42.86 5.80 -27.07
N LEU A 57 43.36 6.77 -26.31
CA LEU A 57 42.56 7.83 -25.69
C LEU A 57 41.80 8.66 -26.73
N THR A 58 42.46 9.07 -27.81
CA THR A 58 41.82 9.85 -28.89
C THR A 58 40.63 9.08 -29.48
N ARG A 59 40.79 7.77 -29.73
CA ARG A 59 39.69 6.92 -30.24
C ARG A 59 38.53 6.81 -29.26
N MET A 60 38.83 6.68 -27.96
CA MET A 60 37.79 6.57 -26.94
C MET A 60 37.00 7.89 -26.78
N ILE A 61 37.68 9.04 -26.81
CA ILE A 61 37.03 10.37 -26.78
C ILE A 61 36.17 10.58 -28.03
N GLN A 62 36.66 10.20 -29.22
CA GLN A 62 35.89 10.32 -30.46
C GLN A 62 34.61 9.47 -30.42
N ARG A 63 34.67 8.26 -29.88
CA ARG A 63 33.48 7.41 -29.69
C ARG A 63 32.48 8.04 -28.71
N ALA A 64 32.96 8.56 -27.59
CA ALA A 64 32.10 9.22 -26.60
C ALA A 64 31.40 10.48 -27.18
N LEU A 65 32.12 11.30 -27.95
CA LEU A 65 31.57 12.46 -28.66
C LEU A 65 30.51 12.09 -29.70
N GLN A 66 30.64 10.94 -30.37
CA GLN A 66 29.63 10.47 -31.32
C GLN A 66 28.35 10.01 -30.62
N VAL A 67 28.48 9.35 -29.46
CA VAL A 67 27.33 8.92 -28.64
C VAL A 67 26.56 10.11 -28.08
N GLU A 68 27.25 11.14 -27.57
CA GLU A 68 26.59 12.38 -27.11
C GLU A 68 25.86 13.08 -28.26
N LYS A 69 26.50 13.24 -29.43
CA LYS A 69 25.86 13.85 -30.60
C LYS A 69 24.61 13.09 -31.04
N ALA A 70 24.67 11.75 -31.09
CA ALA A 70 23.51 10.93 -31.42
C ALA A 70 22.35 11.11 -30.42
N SER A 71 22.66 11.19 -29.12
CA SER A 71 21.65 11.40 -28.08
C SER A 71 20.95 12.76 -28.18
N VAL A 72 21.69 13.84 -28.48
CA VAL A 72 21.14 15.19 -28.67
C VAL A 72 20.23 15.23 -29.90
N THR A 73 20.64 14.62 -31.01
CA THR A 73 19.84 14.53 -32.24
C THR A 73 18.53 13.77 -32.02
N ILE A 74 18.54 12.69 -31.23
CA ILE A 74 17.32 11.93 -30.89
C ILE A 74 16.37 12.79 -30.06
N VAL A 75 16.88 13.54 -29.07
CA VAL A 75 16.06 14.44 -28.25
C VAL A 75 15.45 15.57 -29.10
N GLU A 76 16.19 16.13 -30.05
CA GLU A 76 15.68 17.15 -30.98
C GLU A 76 14.64 16.60 -31.96
N GLN A 77 14.86 15.40 -32.50
CA GLN A 77 13.86 14.72 -33.34
C GLN A 77 12.57 14.42 -32.57
N VAL A 78 12.68 13.92 -31.33
CA VAL A 78 11.50 13.67 -30.48
C VAL A 78 10.75 14.98 -30.18
N LYS A 79 11.46 16.09 -29.91
CA LYS A 79 10.83 17.41 -29.74
C LYS A 79 10.11 17.90 -31.00
N GLN A 80 10.71 17.73 -32.18
CA GLN A 80 10.10 18.14 -33.44
C GLN A 80 8.86 17.30 -33.79
N VAL A 81 8.93 15.98 -33.61
CA VAL A 81 7.79 15.07 -33.84
C VAL A 81 6.66 15.34 -32.83
N ALA A 82 6.99 15.57 -31.56
CA ALA A 82 6.03 15.99 -30.55
C ALA A 82 5.32 17.30 -30.93
N ALA A 83 6.07 18.34 -31.33
CA ALA A 83 5.50 19.63 -31.72
C ALA A 83 4.53 19.54 -32.92
N GLN A 84 4.81 18.66 -33.88
CA GLN A 84 3.94 18.42 -35.03
C GLN A 84 2.69 17.58 -34.70
N LEU A 85 2.80 16.63 -33.77
CA LEU A 85 1.66 15.80 -33.38
C LEU A 85 0.68 16.54 -32.46
N PHE A 86 1.17 17.41 -31.59
CA PHE A 86 0.35 18.15 -30.63
C PHE A 86 -0.25 19.46 -31.20
N SER A 87 0.07 19.86 -32.43
CA SER A 87 -0.46 21.09 -33.06
C SER A 87 -1.92 21.01 -33.49
N ASN A 88 -2.49 19.80 -33.56
CA ASN A 88 -3.87 19.55 -33.99
C ASN A 88 -4.88 19.48 -32.82
N SER A 89 -4.43 19.70 -31.58
CA SER A 89 -5.31 19.76 -30.42
C SER A 89 -5.92 21.16 -30.27
N PRO A 90 -7.14 21.27 -29.71
CA PRO A 90 -7.71 22.58 -29.38
C PRO A 90 -6.73 23.33 -28.47
N LYS A 91 -6.26 24.50 -28.92
CA LYS A 91 -5.31 25.30 -28.15
C LYS A 91 -6.04 25.90 -26.95
N ILE A 92 -5.61 25.50 -25.75
CA ILE A 92 -6.02 26.13 -24.51
C ILE A 92 -5.12 27.36 -24.33
N GLU A 93 -5.62 28.54 -24.70
CA GLU A 93 -4.85 29.79 -24.70
C GLU A 93 -5.14 30.66 -23.47
N SER A 94 -6.21 30.36 -22.73
CA SER A 94 -6.59 31.08 -21.51
C SER A 94 -7.13 30.15 -20.42
N GLU A 95 -7.08 30.62 -19.17
CA GLU A 95 -7.67 29.93 -18.02
C GLU A 95 -9.18 29.67 -18.21
N LYS A 96 -9.88 30.60 -18.88
CA LYS A 96 -11.31 30.43 -19.20
C LYS A 96 -11.53 29.30 -20.20
N ASP A 97 -10.63 29.14 -21.17
CA ASP A 97 -10.71 28.05 -22.13
C ASP A 97 -10.38 26.71 -21.48
N ALA A 98 -9.42 26.68 -20.54
CA ALA A 98 -9.10 25.51 -19.73
C ALA A 98 -10.31 25.04 -18.91
N GLN A 99 -10.97 25.97 -18.21
CA GLN A 99 -12.17 25.68 -17.41
C GLN A 99 -13.33 25.17 -18.26
N ARG A 100 -13.56 25.77 -19.43
CA ARG A 100 -14.58 25.32 -20.39
C ARG A 100 -14.30 23.91 -20.90
N ALA A 101 -13.06 23.66 -21.33
CA ALA A 101 -12.64 22.34 -21.77
C ALA A 101 -12.82 21.30 -20.66
N LEU A 102 -12.43 21.64 -19.42
CA LEU A 102 -12.60 20.77 -18.27
C LEU A 102 -14.06 20.43 -18.01
N SER A 103 -14.96 21.43 -17.98
CA SER A 103 -16.40 21.21 -17.79
C SER A 103 -16.99 20.31 -18.88
N GLN A 104 -16.58 20.50 -20.14
CA GLN A 104 -17.02 19.67 -21.26
C GLN A 104 -16.52 18.22 -21.12
N HIS A 105 -15.27 18.05 -20.68
CA HIS A 105 -14.70 16.72 -20.42
C HIS A 105 -15.39 16.01 -19.25
N GLU A 106 -15.71 16.73 -18.17
CA GLU A 106 -16.47 16.20 -17.05
C GLU A 106 -17.87 15.73 -17.46
N GLU A 107 -18.59 16.51 -18.27
CA GLU A 107 -19.92 16.14 -18.76
C GLU A 107 -19.88 14.90 -19.67
N THR A 108 -18.90 14.86 -20.57
CA THR A 108 -18.67 13.70 -21.44
C THR A 108 -18.31 12.46 -20.62
N GLY A 109 -17.42 12.62 -19.65
CA GLY A 109 -17.00 11.54 -18.75
C GLY A 109 -18.15 11.02 -17.88
N LYS A 110 -18.99 11.91 -17.33
CA LYS A 110 -20.21 11.54 -16.59
C LYS A 110 -21.16 10.72 -17.48
N SER A 111 -21.33 11.12 -18.74
CA SER A 111 -22.16 10.38 -19.70
C SER A 111 -21.59 8.98 -20.01
N LEU A 112 -20.27 8.86 -20.12
CA LEU A 112 -19.59 7.59 -20.33
C LEU A 112 -19.74 6.65 -19.13
N CYS A 113 -19.60 7.16 -17.90
CA CYS A 113 -19.85 6.38 -16.68
C CYS A 113 -21.28 5.84 -16.63
N LYS A 114 -22.28 6.68 -16.93
CA LYS A 114 -23.70 6.24 -17.00
C LYS A 114 -23.89 5.13 -18.04
N TRP A 115 -23.24 5.25 -19.19
CA TRP A 115 -23.33 4.24 -20.25
C TRP A 115 -22.70 2.90 -19.83
N TRP A 116 -21.52 2.91 -19.19
CA TRP A 116 -20.91 1.70 -18.65
C TRP A 116 -21.77 1.04 -17.58
N LEU A 117 -22.29 1.81 -16.62
CA LEU A 117 -23.16 1.28 -15.56
C LEU A 117 -24.45 0.70 -16.12
N ARG A 118 -25.01 1.28 -17.19
CA ARG A 118 -26.19 0.72 -17.87
C ARG A 118 -25.92 -0.62 -18.53
N LEU A 119 -24.71 -0.84 -19.08
CA LEU A 119 -24.34 -2.13 -19.68
C LEU A 119 -23.98 -3.16 -18.62
N LYS A 120 -23.21 -2.75 -17.61
CA LYS A 120 -22.78 -3.56 -16.49
C LYS A 120 -22.62 -2.65 -15.28
N THR A 121 -23.55 -2.75 -14.34
CA THR A 121 -23.55 -1.94 -13.12
C THR A 121 -22.27 -2.11 -12.29
N THR A 122 -21.60 -3.26 -12.43
CA THR A 122 -20.36 -3.60 -11.73
C THR A 122 -19.11 -3.33 -12.58
N ASP A 123 -19.18 -2.50 -13.62
CA ASP A 123 -18.02 -2.15 -14.46
C ASP A 123 -17.02 -1.27 -13.67
N PRO A 124 -15.80 -1.76 -13.37
CA PRO A 124 -14.80 -1.03 -12.58
C PRO A 124 -14.42 0.33 -13.20
N ARG A 125 -14.52 0.46 -14.53
CA ARG A 125 -14.14 1.69 -15.25
C ARG A 125 -15.03 2.87 -14.87
N ALA A 126 -16.31 2.62 -14.61
CA ALA A 126 -17.25 3.66 -14.22
C ALA A 126 -16.89 4.27 -12.86
N PHE A 127 -16.52 3.43 -11.89
CA PHE A 127 -16.13 3.88 -10.56
C PHE A 127 -14.82 4.66 -10.61
N ARG A 128 -13.81 4.13 -11.32
CA ARG A 128 -12.51 4.78 -11.48
C ARG A 128 -12.63 6.15 -12.11
N LEU A 129 -13.28 6.25 -13.28
CA LEU A 129 -13.45 7.53 -13.97
C LEU A 129 -14.36 8.47 -13.18
N GLY A 130 -15.44 7.96 -12.59
CA GLY A 130 -16.37 8.75 -11.79
C GLY A 130 -15.67 9.46 -10.63
N ARG A 131 -14.86 8.75 -9.84
CA ARG A 131 -14.13 9.36 -8.71
C ARG A 131 -13.05 10.32 -9.20
N ALA A 132 -12.32 9.94 -10.25
CA ALA A 132 -11.29 10.80 -10.83
C ALA A 132 -11.88 12.15 -11.25
N LEU A 133 -13.03 12.18 -11.91
CA LEU A 133 -13.70 13.43 -12.33
C LEU A 133 -14.23 14.22 -11.14
N VAL A 134 -14.90 13.56 -10.18
CA VAL A 134 -15.54 14.22 -9.04
C VAL A 134 -14.53 14.87 -8.10
N TRP A 135 -13.38 14.25 -7.92
CA TRP A 135 -12.34 14.74 -7.01
C TRP A 135 -11.17 15.42 -7.75
N LEU A 136 -11.27 15.63 -9.06
CA LEU A 136 -10.19 16.21 -9.86
C LEU A 136 -9.76 17.60 -9.33
N ALA A 137 -10.74 18.48 -9.08
CA ALA A 137 -10.52 19.84 -8.63
C ALA A 137 -10.48 20.00 -7.08
N VAL A 138 -10.54 18.89 -6.33
CA VAL A 138 -10.62 18.92 -4.87
C VAL A 138 -9.22 18.85 -4.26
N ASP A 139 -8.54 19.99 -4.14
CA ASP A 139 -7.15 20.04 -3.67
C ASP A 139 -6.98 20.46 -2.20
N SER A 140 -8.05 20.92 -1.55
CA SER A 140 -8.02 21.33 -0.15
C SER A 140 -9.32 21.00 0.58
N VAL A 141 -9.23 20.99 1.91
CA VAL A 141 -10.39 20.81 2.80
C VAL A 141 -11.39 21.97 2.56
N PRO A 142 -12.70 21.70 2.43
CA PRO A 142 -13.71 22.76 2.41
C PRO A 142 -13.61 23.67 3.63
N GLU A 143 -13.87 24.97 3.43
CA GLU A 143 -13.91 25.94 4.52
C GLU A 143 -14.93 25.51 5.59
N CYS A 144 -14.47 25.47 6.84
CA CYS A 144 -15.27 25.07 7.98
C CYS A 144 -15.06 26.00 9.19
N ASN A 145 -16.03 26.00 10.10
CA ASN A 145 -15.94 26.73 11.35
C ASN A 145 -15.15 25.95 12.44
N ALA A 146 -15.02 26.53 13.64
CA ALA A 146 -14.34 25.89 14.76
C ALA A 146 -14.94 24.52 15.18
N GLN A 147 -16.21 24.26 14.84
CA GLN A 147 -16.87 22.97 15.08
C GLN A 147 -16.79 21.99 13.89
N LYS A 148 -15.94 22.27 12.88
CA LYS A 148 -15.77 21.47 11.66
C LYS A 148 -17.02 21.41 10.77
N VAL A 149 -17.91 22.40 10.90
CA VAL A 149 -19.12 22.54 10.07
C VAL A 149 -18.81 23.40 8.85
N THR A 150 -19.15 22.89 7.66
CA THR A 150 -18.94 23.53 6.36
C THR A 150 -20.22 24.23 5.88
N GLN A 151 -20.10 25.10 4.87
CA GLN A 151 -21.27 25.68 4.18
C GLN A 151 -21.90 24.74 3.14
N LEU A 152 -21.37 23.52 3.00
CA LEU A 152 -21.82 22.56 2.01
C LEU A 152 -23.15 21.94 2.44
N LYS A 153 -24.04 21.76 1.46
CA LYS A 153 -25.34 21.10 1.67
C LYS A 153 -25.21 19.61 1.47
N GLY A 154 -25.70 18.84 2.44
CA GLY A 154 -25.90 17.41 2.30
C GLY A 154 -27.06 17.09 1.36
N LEU A 155 -27.25 15.81 1.06
CA LEU A 155 -28.42 15.36 0.32
C LEU A 155 -29.70 15.49 1.15
N PRO A 156 -30.86 15.73 0.50
CA PRO A 156 -32.15 15.76 1.20
C PRO A 156 -32.43 14.47 1.96
N ALA A 157 -32.97 14.58 3.17
CA ALA A 157 -33.25 13.43 4.03
C ALA A 157 -34.19 12.39 3.38
N ASP A 158 -35.17 12.83 2.60
CA ASP A 158 -36.10 11.93 1.89
C ASP A 158 -35.38 11.07 0.83
N ARG A 159 -34.35 11.64 0.17
CA ARG A 159 -33.53 10.90 -0.78
C ARG A 159 -32.66 9.86 -0.07
N LEU A 160 -32.08 10.22 1.09
CA LEU A 160 -31.30 9.30 1.91
C LEU A 160 -32.15 8.12 2.40
N LYS A 161 -33.38 8.38 2.86
CA LYS A 161 -34.34 7.33 3.26
C LYS A 161 -34.69 6.40 2.10
N ASN A 162 -35.00 6.94 0.92
CA ASN A 162 -35.27 6.15 -0.27
C ASN A 162 -34.08 5.22 -0.61
N TYR A 163 -32.84 5.71 -0.53
CA TYR A 163 -31.66 4.87 -0.75
C TYR A 163 -31.54 3.73 0.27
N GLN A 164 -31.84 3.98 1.54
CA GLN A 164 -31.86 2.95 2.58
C GLN A 164 -32.96 1.90 2.32
N GLU A 165 -34.18 2.33 2.01
CA GLU A 165 -35.31 1.44 1.69
C GLU A 165 -34.99 0.54 0.49
N ARG A 166 -34.40 1.10 -0.58
CA ARG A 166 -34.00 0.33 -1.77
C ARG A 166 -32.86 -0.65 -1.48
N PHE A 167 -31.95 -0.30 -0.58
CA PHE A 167 -30.90 -1.19 -0.13
C PHE A 167 -31.50 -2.39 0.64
N GLU A 168 -32.44 -2.14 1.56
CA GLU A 168 -33.16 -3.17 2.31
C GLU A 168 -34.00 -4.08 1.41
N GLN A 169 -34.53 -3.55 0.31
CA GLN A 169 -35.24 -4.30 -0.73
C GLN A 169 -34.32 -5.06 -1.69
N ALA A 170 -33.01 -5.08 -1.44
CA ALA A 170 -31.99 -5.74 -2.27
C ALA A 170 -31.93 -5.25 -3.73
N GLN A 171 -32.33 -4.00 -4.00
CA GLN A 171 -32.28 -3.39 -5.33
C GLN A 171 -30.89 -2.82 -5.65
N PHE A 172 -29.83 -3.59 -5.37
CA PHE A 172 -28.45 -3.11 -5.37
C PHE A 172 -28.00 -2.55 -6.73
N ALA A 173 -28.36 -3.22 -7.82
CA ALA A 173 -27.92 -2.82 -9.16
C ALA A 173 -28.49 -1.45 -9.57
N ASP A 174 -29.79 -1.25 -9.41
CA ASP A 174 -30.43 0.03 -9.74
C ASP A 174 -30.04 1.13 -8.76
N LEU A 175 -29.78 0.76 -7.50
CA LEU A 175 -29.37 1.71 -6.47
C LEU A 175 -27.98 2.28 -6.77
N ILE A 176 -27.02 1.47 -7.23
CA ILE A 176 -25.68 1.95 -7.61
C ILE A 176 -25.78 3.08 -8.64
N VAL A 177 -26.59 2.91 -9.69
CA VAL A 177 -26.71 3.92 -10.76
C VAL A 177 -27.20 5.26 -10.22
N ASP A 178 -28.18 5.23 -9.32
CA ASP A 178 -28.76 6.44 -8.72
C ASP A 178 -27.80 7.11 -7.73
N VAL A 179 -27.13 6.32 -6.88
CA VAL A 179 -26.15 6.85 -5.92
C VAL A 179 -24.95 7.47 -6.63
N GLU A 180 -24.48 6.89 -7.74
CA GLU A 180 -23.42 7.47 -8.59
C GLU A 180 -23.80 8.86 -9.13
N LEU A 181 -25.07 9.06 -9.51
CA LEU A 181 -25.57 10.37 -9.94
C LEU A 181 -25.52 11.40 -8.81
N SER A 182 -25.93 10.99 -7.60
CA SER A 182 -25.88 11.86 -6.43
C SER A 182 -24.42 12.21 -6.06
N LEU A 183 -23.52 11.24 -6.05
CA LEU A 183 -22.09 11.45 -5.78
C LEU A 183 -21.42 12.39 -6.78
N ALA A 184 -21.84 12.37 -8.04
CA ALA A 184 -21.33 13.29 -9.07
C ALA A 184 -21.65 14.77 -8.80
N SER A 185 -22.66 15.04 -7.96
CA SER A 185 -23.08 16.40 -7.54
C SER A 185 -22.74 16.71 -6.08
N SER A 186 -22.43 15.68 -5.29
CA SER A 186 -22.16 15.78 -3.85
C SER A 186 -20.84 15.06 -3.52
N PRO A 187 -19.67 15.65 -3.88
CA PRO A 187 -18.36 15.00 -3.79
C PRO A 187 -17.96 14.56 -2.37
N PHE A 188 -18.50 15.25 -1.36
CA PHE A 188 -18.18 15.04 0.06
C PHE A 188 -19.21 14.18 0.80
N TRP A 189 -20.20 13.60 0.11
CA TRP A 189 -21.09 12.63 0.72
C TRP A 189 -20.42 11.25 0.79
N LEU A 190 -19.57 11.07 1.81
CA LEU A 190 -18.73 9.88 1.95
C LEU A 190 -19.55 8.62 2.30
N ASP A 191 -20.66 8.80 3.00
CA ASP A 191 -21.63 7.73 3.25
C ASP A 191 -22.16 7.10 1.95
N GLY A 192 -22.27 7.88 0.86
CA GLY A 192 -22.65 7.35 -0.45
C GLY A 192 -21.59 6.41 -1.03
N GLN A 193 -20.31 6.63 -0.75
CA GLN A 193 -19.22 5.72 -1.17
C GLN A 193 -19.34 4.37 -0.47
N HIS A 194 -19.59 4.40 0.84
CA HIS A 194 -19.80 3.20 1.64
C HIS A 194 -21.07 2.44 1.20
N LEU A 195 -22.16 3.14 0.89
CA LEU A 195 -23.37 2.53 0.35
C LEU A 195 -23.10 1.79 -0.97
N ILE A 196 -22.37 2.41 -1.90
CA ILE A 196 -21.99 1.75 -3.16
C ILE A 196 -21.12 0.53 -2.90
N TRP A 197 -20.15 0.63 -1.99
CA TRP A 197 -19.33 -0.50 -1.61
C TRP A 197 -20.16 -1.67 -1.07
N ASN A 198 -21.16 -1.39 -0.21
CA ASN A 198 -22.07 -2.42 0.32
C ASN A 198 -22.93 -3.05 -0.80
N CYS A 199 -23.44 -2.25 -1.74
CA CYS A 199 -24.16 -2.77 -2.90
C CYS A 199 -23.28 -3.69 -3.77
N LEU A 200 -22.03 -3.28 -4.02
CA LEU A 200 -21.08 -4.07 -4.80
C LEU A 200 -20.69 -5.36 -4.08
N ASN A 201 -20.55 -5.32 -2.75
CA ASN A 201 -20.30 -6.49 -1.92
C ASN A 201 -21.46 -7.49 -2.00
N ALA A 202 -22.71 -7.00 -1.91
CA ALA A 202 -23.90 -7.84 -2.05
C ALA A 202 -24.03 -8.47 -3.45
N LEU A 203 -23.48 -7.82 -4.48
CA LEU A 203 -23.41 -8.33 -5.85
C LEU A 203 -22.16 -9.19 -6.14
N GLY A 204 -21.25 -9.38 -5.17
CA GLY A 204 -20.02 -10.15 -5.35
C GLY A 204 -19.02 -9.50 -6.33
N ALA A 205 -19.03 -8.17 -6.46
CA ALA A 205 -18.30 -7.43 -7.47
C ALA A 205 -16.93 -6.91 -6.98
N GLU A 206 -16.03 -7.82 -6.60
CA GLU A 206 -14.75 -7.50 -5.95
C GLU A 206 -13.90 -6.47 -6.72
N ALA A 207 -13.76 -6.63 -8.04
CA ALA A 207 -12.96 -5.71 -8.85
C ALA A 207 -13.48 -4.26 -8.80
N ALA A 208 -14.81 -4.07 -8.75
CA ALA A 208 -15.40 -2.75 -8.62
C ALA A 208 -15.25 -2.20 -7.19
N MET A 209 -15.35 -3.06 -6.17
CA MET A 209 -15.11 -2.68 -4.78
C MET A 209 -13.69 -2.16 -4.58
N GLN A 210 -12.70 -2.84 -5.16
CA GLN A 210 -11.29 -2.42 -5.10
C GLN A 210 -11.07 -1.05 -5.75
N GLU A 211 -11.74 -0.75 -6.87
CA GLU A 211 -11.66 0.58 -7.47
C GLU A 211 -12.25 1.67 -6.56
N VAL A 212 -13.41 1.42 -5.94
CA VAL A 212 -14.01 2.38 -5.00
C VAL A 212 -13.08 2.61 -3.80
N GLN A 213 -12.52 1.54 -3.23
CA GLN A 213 -11.55 1.62 -2.12
C GLN A 213 -10.29 2.40 -2.53
N ALA A 214 -9.65 2.02 -3.63
CA ALA A 214 -8.40 2.63 -4.09
C ALA A 214 -8.56 4.13 -4.38
N GLN A 215 -9.62 4.51 -5.10
CA GLN A 215 -9.89 5.92 -5.40
C GLN A 215 -10.19 6.71 -4.12
N PHE A 216 -10.93 6.12 -3.18
CA PHE A 216 -11.25 6.81 -1.94
C PHE A 216 -10.02 6.94 -1.03
N ALA A 217 -9.14 5.93 -0.99
CA ALA A 217 -7.87 6.00 -0.28
C ALA A 217 -6.97 7.13 -0.80
N LEU A 218 -6.95 7.36 -2.13
CA LEU A 218 -6.22 8.49 -2.73
C LEU A 218 -6.77 9.84 -2.28
N LEU A 219 -8.09 10.01 -2.19
CA LEU A 219 -8.69 11.21 -1.64
C LEU A 219 -8.27 11.44 -0.18
N LEU A 220 -8.39 10.41 0.66
CA LEU A 220 -8.06 10.49 2.08
C LEU A 220 -6.57 10.75 2.31
N LYS A 221 -5.70 10.23 1.43
CA LYS A 221 -4.27 10.55 1.47
C LYS A 221 -4.00 12.02 1.14
N ARG A 222 -4.75 12.61 0.21
CA ARG A 222 -4.62 14.03 -0.17
C ARG A 222 -5.21 14.95 0.90
N ILE A 223 -6.35 14.57 1.50
CA ILE A 223 -7.11 15.39 2.45
C ILE A 223 -7.62 14.50 3.60
N PRO A 224 -6.78 14.17 4.59
CA PRO A 224 -7.13 13.22 5.65
C PRO A 224 -8.23 13.74 6.59
N ASP A 225 -8.26 15.05 6.85
CA ASP A 225 -9.20 15.65 7.80
C ASP A 225 -10.64 15.74 7.27
N VAL A 226 -10.86 15.42 5.98
CA VAL A 226 -12.20 15.49 5.34
C VAL A 226 -13.23 14.61 6.03
N ILE A 227 -12.82 13.50 6.63
CA ILE A 227 -13.71 12.56 7.34
C ILE A 227 -14.28 13.13 8.64
N GLN A 228 -13.68 14.20 9.18
CA GLN A 228 -14.08 14.83 10.43
C GLN A 228 -15.04 16.01 10.21
N LEU A 229 -15.29 16.38 8.96
CA LEU A 229 -16.13 17.50 8.59
C LEU A 229 -17.62 17.17 8.62
N ARG A 230 -18.42 18.23 8.71
CA ARG A 230 -19.88 18.19 8.75
C ARG A 230 -20.47 19.13 7.70
N PHE A 231 -21.64 18.78 7.16
CA PHE A 231 -22.46 19.65 6.33
C PHE A 231 -23.08 20.78 7.17
N HIS A 232 -23.64 21.78 6.49
CA HIS A 232 -24.24 22.97 7.11
C HIS A 232 -25.33 22.69 8.17
N ASP A 233 -25.98 21.53 8.10
CA ASP A 233 -27.02 21.07 9.02
C ASP A 233 -26.45 20.26 10.21
N GLY A 234 -25.12 20.14 10.30
CA GLY A 234 -24.40 19.41 11.34
C GLY A 234 -24.23 17.91 11.07
N THR A 235 -24.83 17.39 9.98
CA THR A 235 -24.67 15.98 9.59
C THR A 235 -23.21 15.72 9.20
N PRO A 236 -22.57 14.64 9.69
CA PRO A 236 -21.18 14.35 9.35
C PRO A 236 -21.06 13.90 7.89
N PHE A 237 -19.91 14.17 7.26
CA PHE A 237 -19.61 13.67 5.91
C PHE A 237 -19.52 12.15 5.88
N ALA A 238 -18.97 11.56 6.94
CA ALA A 238 -18.91 10.13 7.20
C ALA A 238 -19.55 9.79 8.56
N ASN A 239 -20.56 8.94 8.55
CA ASN A 239 -21.16 8.42 9.78
C ASN A 239 -20.25 7.37 10.46
N ALA A 240 -20.64 6.90 11.64
CA ALA A 240 -19.83 5.94 12.42
C ALA A 240 -19.55 4.63 11.68
N GLN A 241 -20.52 4.11 10.91
CA GLN A 241 -20.34 2.88 10.13
C GLN A 241 -19.38 3.11 8.96
N THR A 242 -19.48 4.26 8.30
CA THR A 242 -18.58 4.67 7.22
C THR A 242 -17.16 4.85 7.72
N LEU A 243 -16.96 5.43 8.91
CA LEU A 243 -15.63 5.55 9.54
C LEU A 243 -15.03 4.18 9.86
N GLN A 244 -15.84 3.25 10.38
CA GLN A 244 -15.41 1.86 10.60
C GLN A 244 -15.01 1.18 9.28
N TRP A 245 -15.82 1.31 8.24
CA TRP A 245 -15.49 0.79 6.90
C TRP A 245 -14.19 1.37 6.36
N ILE A 246 -13.99 2.69 6.48
CA ILE A 246 -12.75 3.37 6.06
C ILE A 246 -11.54 2.75 6.76
N SER A 247 -11.60 2.60 8.08
CA SER A 247 -10.50 2.05 8.87
C SER A 247 -10.21 0.58 8.55
N ALA A 248 -11.22 -0.20 8.15
CA ALA A 248 -11.06 -1.61 7.88
C ALA A 248 -10.61 -1.91 6.44
N HIS A 249 -11.05 -1.12 5.46
CA HIS A 249 -10.95 -1.49 4.04
C HIS A 249 -10.30 -0.43 3.13
N VAL A 250 -10.25 0.84 3.54
CA VAL A 250 -9.79 1.95 2.66
C VAL A 250 -8.43 2.48 3.10
N VAL A 251 -8.29 2.74 4.40
CA VAL A 251 -7.02 3.04 5.06
C VAL A 251 -6.82 1.96 6.11
N PRO A 252 -6.53 0.71 5.69
CA PRO A 252 -6.14 -0.30 6.66
C PRO A 252 -4.97 0.28 7.46
N PRO A 253 -4.95 0.13 8.80
CA PRO A 253 -3.84 0.58 9.61
C PRO A 253 -2.56 0.09 8.95
N ALA A 254 -1.60 1.00 8.73
CA ALA A 254 -0.28 0.58 8.32
C ALA A 254 0.13 -0.56 9.28
N PRO A 255 0.50 -1.74 8.76
CA PRO A 255 0.99 -2.79 9.63
C PRO A 255 2.11 -2.16 10.45
N SER A 256 1.96 -2.15 11.79
CA SER A 256 2.97 -1.57 12.68
C SER A 256 4.34 -2.07 12.25
N ALA A 257 5.38 -1.23 12.31
CA ALA A 257 6.70 -1.47 11.73
C ALA A 257 7.38 -2.80 12.12
N GLU A 258 6.82 -3.58 13.04
CA GLU A 258 7.16 -4.97 13.33
C GLU A 258 6.73 -5.98 12.23
N GLN A 259 5.89 -5.58 11.27
CA GLN A 259 5.40 -6.42 10.16
C GLN A 259 6.01 -6.06 8.79
N MET A 260 6.91 -5.07 8.73
CA MET A 260 7.54 -4.62 7.46
C MET A 260 8.94 -5.20 7.21
N CYS A 261 9.40 -6.16 8.01
CA CYS A 261 10.67 -6.84 7.76
C CYS A 261 10.54 -8.09 6.88
N ASP A 262 9.37 -8.42 6.34
CA ASP A 262 9.21 -9.63 5.54
C ASP A 262 8.22 -9.45 4.39
N THR A 263 8.62 -8.67 3.38
CA THR A 263 7.90 -8.66 2.09
C THR A 263 8.80 -8.85 0.88
N ASP A 264 9.95 -9.52 1.07
CA ASP A 264 10.80 -9.96 -0.05
C ASP A 264 11.16 -11.45 -0.05
N LEU A 265 10.49 -12.27 0.78
CA LEU A 265 10.59 -13.72 0.68
C LEU A 265 9.19 -14.32 0.65
N LYS A 266 8.83 -14.97 -0.46
CA LYS A 266 7.83 -16.03 -0.47
C LYS A 266 8.34 -17.17 0.42
N HIS A 267 8.24 -17.01 1.74
CA HIS A 267 8.25 -18.13 2.63
C HIS A 267 6.80 -18.59 2.78
N ASP A 268 6.55 -19.85 2.48
CA ASP A 268 5.29 -20.54 2.75
C ASP A 268 4.79 -20.13 4.13
N SER A 269 3.66 -19.42 4.19
CA SER A 269 2.97 -19.21 5.46
C SER A 269 2.75 -20.60 6.07
N PRO A 270 3.10 -20.79 7.34
CA PRO A 270 3.08 -22.13 7.90
C PRO A 270 1.65 -22.69 7.87
N GLU A 271 1.53 -24.00 7.64
CA GLU A 271 0.24 -24.64 7.31
C GLU A 271 -0.87 -24.33 8.32
N TRP A 272 -0.53 -24.15 9.59
CA TRP A 272 -1.49 -23.83 10.65
C TRP A 272 -2.09 -22.43 10.55
N ASP A 273 -1.37 -21.46 10.00
CA ASP A 273 -1.88 -20.11 9.79
C ASP A 273 -2.79 -20.05 8.55
N SER A 274 -2.48 -20.79 7.48
CA SER A 274 -3.40 -20.93 6.33
C SER A 274 -4.71 -21.59 6.76
N VAL A 275 -4.63 -22.72 7.49
CA VAL A 275 -5.80 -23.45 7.97
C VAL A 275 -6.61 -22.62 8.97
N TYR A 276 -5.97 -21.78 9.79
CA TYR A 276 -6.67 -20.86 10.66
C TYR A 276 -7.58 -19.91 9.87
N HIS A 277 -7.05 -19.25 8.84
CA HIS A 277 -7.81 -18.30 8.02
C HIS A 277 -8.94 -18.99 7.23
N GLU A 278 -8.72 -20.21 6.74
CA GLU A 278 -9.76 -21.02 6.08
C GLU A 278 -10.90 -21.41 7.02
N LEU A 279 -10.63 -21.59 8.32
CA LEU A 279 -11.61 -22.05 9.29
C LEU A 279 -12.48 -20.93 9.86
N ILE A 280 -12.01 -19.67 9.86
CA ILE A 280 -12.78 -18.50 10.32
C ILE A 280 -14.18 -18.42 9.68
N PRO A 281 -14.35 -18.47 8.34
CA PRO A 281 -15.68 -18.42 7.73
C PRO A 281 -16.53 -19.64 8.09
N THR A 282 -15.92 -20.84 8.15
CA THR A 282 -16.66 -22.08 8.46
C THR A 282 -17.22 -22.13 9.89
N LEU A 283 -16.72 -21.30 10.81
CA LEU A 283 -17.29 -21.17 12.16
C LEU A 283 -18.70 -20.59 12.13
N GLN A 284 -19.01 -19.73 11.16
CA GLN A 284 -20.34 -19.12 11.02
C GLN A 284 -21.34 -20.13 10.46
N ASP A 285 -20.90 -20.99 9.53
CA ASP A 285 -21.79 -21.90 8.78
C ASP A 285 -22.00 -23.27 9.46
N ASN A 286 -20.92 -23.88 9.97
CA ASN A 286 -20.92 -25.29 10.40
C ASN A 286 -20.66 -25.50 11.90
N GLY A 287 -20.47 -24.40 12.63
CA GLY A 287 -20.27 -24.40 14.09
C GLY A 287 -18.90 -24.91 14.56
N LEU A 288 -18.58 -24.62 15.83
CA LEU A 288 -17.25 -24.88 16.43
C LEU A 288 -16.82 -26.35 16.40
N LYS A 289 -17.75 -27.31 16.51
CA LYS A 289 -17.41 -28.74 16.57
C LYS A 289 -16.75 -29.25 15.29
N ALA A 290 -17.21 -28.78 14.13
CA ALA A 290 -16.64 -29.16 12.83
C ALA A 290 -15.21 -28.61 12.64
N ALA A 291 -14.99 -27.34 13.03
CA ALA A 291 -13.68 -26.70 12.97
C ALA A 291 -12.67 -27.40 13.89
N VAL A 292 -13.08 -27.74 15.12
CA VAL A 292 -12.23 -28.48 16.07
C VAL A 292 -11.88 -29.87 15.55
N GLN A 293 -12.84 -30.61 14.99
CA GLN A 293 -12.56 -31.94 14.42
C GLN A 293 -11.51 -31.88 13.31
N ARG A 294 -11.63 -30.90 12.40
CA ARG A 294 -10.67 -30.68 11.31
C ARG A 294 -9.27 -30.36 11.84
N LEU A 295 -9.17 -29.51 12.86
CA LEU A 295 -7.89 -29.19 13.51
C LEU A 295 -7.29 -30.39 14.25
N THR A 296 -8.10 -31.16 14.99
CA THR A 296 -7.60 -32.34 15.71
C THR A 296 -7.05 -33.42 14.77
N GLN A 297 -7.63 -33.58 13.58
CA GLN A 297 -7.12 -34.49 12.55
C GLN A 297 -5.79 -34.02 11.95
N ARG A 298 -5.58 -32.70 11.82
CA ARG A 298 -4.29 -32.14 11.38
C ARG A 298 -3.22 -32.26 12.47
N MET A 299 -3.62 -32.01 13.72
CA MET A 299 -2.75 -32.15 14.89
C MET A 299 -2.23 -33.58 15.08
N SER A 300 -3.05 -34.62 14.79
CA SER A 300 -2.59 -36.01 14.86
C SER A 300 -1.55 -36.37 13.79
N ASN A 301 -1.51 -35.61 12.69
CA ASN A 301 -0.57 -35.82 11.59
C ASN A 301 0.70 -34.96 11.70
N ALA A 302 0.80 -34.11 12.73
CA ALA A 302 1.94 -33.24 12.97
C ALA A 302 3.18 -34.07 13.34
N LYS A 303 4.31 -33.78 12.68
CA LYS A 303 5.54 -34.58 12.74
C LYS A 303 6.52 -34.07 13.79
N GLY A 304 6.37 -32.82 14.24
CA GLY A 304 7.22 -32.20 15.26
C GLY A 304 6.46 -31.60 16.44
N ASP A 305 7.14 -31.44 17.58
CA ASP A 305 6.56 -30.86 18.78
C ASP A 305 6.25 -29.36 18.61
N ARG A 306 7.08 -28.63 17.84
CA ARG A 306 6.80 -27.25 17.43
C ARG A 306 5.49 -27.15 16.64
N GLU A 307 5.29 -28.00 15.64
CA GLU A 307 4.05 -28.02 14.84
C GLU A 307 2.84 -28.33 15.72
N ARG A 308 2.95 -29.33 16.61
CA ARG A 308 1.89 -29.67 17.57
C ARG A 308 1.54 -28.48 18.46
N PHE A 309 2.54 -27.74 18.93
CA PHE A 309 2.33 -26.53 19.71
C PHE A 309 1.50 -25.49 18.93
N PHE A 310 1.88 -25.20 17.69
CA PHE A 310 1.13 -24.25 16.85
C PHE A 310 -0.28 -24.73 16.49
N TRP A 311 -0.50 -26.04 16.29
CA TRP A 311 -1.84 -26.59 16.11
C TRP A 311 -2.71 -26.42 17.36
N LYS A 312 -2.16 -26.63 18.56
CA LYS A 312 -2.86 -26.35 19.82
C LYS A 312 -3.15 -24.85 19.99
N LEU A 313 -2.21 -23.98 19.62
CA LEU A 313 -2.42 -22.52 19.66
C LEU A 313 -3.52 -22.08 18.67
N CYS A 314 -3.52 -22.64 17.47
CA CYS A 314 -4.57 -22.42 16.48
C CYS A 314 -5.94 -22.85 17.02
N LEU A 315 -6.02 -24.00 17.68
CA LEU A 315 -7.24 -24.46 18.36
C LEU A 315 -7.72 -23.47 19.43
N ALA A 316 -6.81 -22.95 20.26
CA ALA A 316 -7.14 -21.96 21.28
C ALA A 316 -7.66 -20.65 20.68
N ARG A 317 -7.07 -20.18 19.57
CA ARG A 317 -7.53 -19.00 18.81
C ARG A 317 -8.94 -19.24 18.26
N ILE A 318 -9.22 -20.39 17.66
CA ILE A 318 -10.57 -20.74 17.17
C ILE A 318 -11.61 -20.73 18.30
N CYS A 319 -11.28 -21.29 19.46
CA CYS A 319 -12.16 -21.26 20.64
C CYS A 319 -12.44 -19.84 21.13
N HIS A 320 -11.44 -18.95 21.06
CA HIS A 320 -11.59 -17.51 21.38
C HIS A 320 -12.54 -16.82 20.40
N GLN A 321 -12.33 -16.98 19.09
CA GLN A 321 -13.20 -16.44 18.03
C GLN A 321 -14.65 -16.88 18.18
N ALA A 322 -14.88 -18.13 18.59
CA ALA A 322 -16.21 -18.67 18.84
C ALA A 322 -16.82 -18.27 20.20
N LYS A 323 -16.19 -17.32 20.92
CA LYS A 323 -16.62 -16.81 22.24
C LYS A 323 -16.68 -17.88 23.35
N LYS A 324 -15.96 -18.99 23.21
CA LYS A 324 -15.84 -20.05 24.22
C LYS A 324 -14.60 -19.80 25.09
N TYR A 325 -14.62 -18.69 25.82
CA TYR A 325 -13.46 -18.21 26.59
C TYR A 325 -13.02 -19.18 27.71
N ASP A 326 -13.96 -19.92 28.32
CA ASP A 326 -13.63 -20.94 29.33
C ASP A 326 -12.73 -22.04 28.75
N LEU A 327 -13.08 -22.55 27.56
CA LEU A 327 -12.30 -23.59 26.88
C LEU A 327 -10.98 -23.05 26.33
N ALA A 328 -10.99 -21.84 25.78
CA ALA A 328 -9.79 -21.19 25.28
C ALA A 328 -8.78 -20.94 26.42
N SER A 329 -9.22 -20.46 27.58
CA SER A 329 -8.34 -20.18 28.72
C SER A 329 -7.66 -21.44 29.25
N ILE A 330 -8.36 -22.58 29.36
CA ILE A 330 -7.77 -23.85 29.79
C ILE A 330 -6.66 -24.30 28.82
N GLN A 331 -6.89 -24.19 27.51
CA GLN A 331 -5.88 -24.55 26.51
C GLN A 331 -4.69 -23.60 26.54
N LEU A 332 -4.92 -22.30 26.68
CA LEU A 332 -3.86 -21.30 26.76
C LEU A 332 -3.05 -21.45 28.06
N GLU A 333 -3.66 -21.79 29.20
CA GLU A 333 -2.96 -22.06 30.46
C GLU A 333 -1.99 -23.24 30.32
N PHE A 334 -2.38 -24.28 29.57
CA PHE A 334 -1.50 -25.41 29.27
C PHE A 334 -0.32 -24.99 28.38
N LEU A 335 -0.59 -24.21 27.33
CA LEU A 335 0.44 -23.70 26.41
C LEU A 335 1.42 -22.76 27.12
N ASP A 336 0.94 -21.90 28.01
CA ASP A 336 1.78 -21.01 28.82
C ASP A 336 2.74 -21.80 29.71
N ARG A 337 2.27 -22.85 30.39
CA ARG A 337 3.15 -23.73 31.19
C ARG A 337 4.15 -24.48 30.32
N GLU A 338 3.74 -24.95 29.14
CA GLU A 338 4.61 -25.62 28.17
C GLU A 338 5.72 -24.68 27.68
N LEU A 339 5.40 -23.41 27.40
CA LEU A 339 6.37 -22.37 27.02
C LEU A 339 7.34 -22.01 28.15
N GLN A 340 6.86 -21.97 29.39
CA GLN A 340 7.70 -21.70 30.58
C GLN A 340 8.67 -22.84 30.86
N ALA A 341 8.20 -24.09 30.80
CA ALA A 341 9.03 -25.26 31.11
C ALA A 341 10.10 -25.53 30.05
N SER A 342 9.80 -25.23 28.78
CA SER A 342 10.69 -25.48 27.65
C SER A 342 11.69 -24.35 27.37
N GLY A 343 11.52 -23.18 28.00
CA GLY A 343 12.33 -21.99 27.72
C GLY A 343 12.07 -21.40 26.33
N LEU A 344 10.98 -21.80 25.65
CA LEU A 344 10.64 -21.33 24.30
C LEU A 344 10.40 -19.81 24.24
N HIS A 345 10.13 -19.15 25.37
CA HIS A 345 9.99 -17.69 25.43
C HIS A 345 11.26 -16.94 24.95
N ALA A 346 12.45 -17.55 25.08
CA ALA A 346 13.70 -16.96 24.62
C ALA A 346 13.97 -17.23 23.13
N TRP A 347 13.30 -18.26 22.57
CA TRP A 347 13.49 -18.70 21.19
C TRP A 347 12.42 -18.12 20.24
N GLU A 348 11.17 -18.01 20.70
CA GLU A 348 10.05 -17.39 19.98
C GLU A 348 9.28 -16.40 20.89
N PRO A 349 9.84 -15.20 21.15
CA PRO A 349 9.25 -14.24 22.08
C PRO A 349 7.87 -13.75 21.63
N GLN A 350 7.62 -13.67 20.32
CA GLN A 350 6.33 -13.23 19.77
C GLN A 350 5.20 -14.22 20.09
N VAL A 351 5.47 -15.53 19.98
CA VAL A 351 4.48 -16.57 20.26
C VAL A 351 4.11 -16.59 21.75
N PHE A 352 5.10 -16.38 22.61
CA PHE A 352 4.89 -16.25 24.05
C PHE A 352 4.00 -15.05 24.40
N LEU A 353 4.27 -13.88 23.80
CA LEU A 353 3.43 -12.70 23.98
C LEU A 353 2.01 -12.92 23.45
N ASP A 354 1.84 -13.57 22.31
CA ASP A 354 0.53 -13.90 21.75
C ASP A 354 -0.30 -14.78 22.67
N VAL A 355 0.31 -15.81 23.26
CA VAL A 355 -0.36 -16.68 24.25
C VAL A 355 -0.79 -15.87 25.47
N LEU A 356 0.10 -15.07 26.05
CA LEU A 356 -0.23 -14.24 27.22
C LEU A 356 -1.33 -13.22 26.93
N ARG A 357 -1.29 -12.54 25.77
CA ARG A 357 -2.31 -11.57 25.36
C ARG A 357 -3.66 -12.23 25.16
N LEU A 358 -3.72 -13.36 24.46
CA LEU A 358 -4.97 -14.10 24.26
C LEU A 358 -5.55 -14.60 25.58
N LEU A 359 -4.69 -15.05 26.50
CA LEU A 359 -5.07 -15.56 27.81
C LEU A 359 -5.61 -14.42 28.71
N HIS A 360 -4.94 -13.26 28.75
CA HIS A 360 -5.44 -12.06 29.40
C HIS A 360 -6.81 -11.64 28.85
N SER A 361 -6.94 -11.65 27.52
CA SER A 361 -8.18 -11.31 26.80
C SER A 361 -9.33 -12.30 27.08
N CYS A 362 -9.02 -13.57 27.41
CA CYS A 362 -10.02 -14.53 27.89
C CYS A 362 -10.47 -14.17 29.31
N TYR A 363 -9.54 -13.89 30.23
CA TYR A 363 -9.87 -13.53 31.62
C TYR A 363 -10.69 -12.25 31.73
N GLU A 364 -10.53 -11.29 30.82
CA GLU A 364 -11.37 -10.08 30.77
C GLU A 364 -12.81 -10.32 30.37
N ARG A 365 -13.07 -11.37 29.58
CA ARG A 365 -14.40 -11.66 29.02
C ARG A 365 -15.14 -12.75 29.79
N MET A 366 -14.52 -13.36 30.80
CA MET A 366 -15.13 -14.35 31.68
C MET A 366 -15.73 -13.70 32.95
N PRO A 367 -16.78 -14.29 33.53
CA PRO A 367 -17.39 -13.78 34.77
C PRO A 367 -16.38 -13.81 35.93
N GLN A 368 -16.32 -12.70 36.69
CA GLN A 368 -15.28 -12.50 37.70
C GLN A 368 -15.47 -13.42 38.92
N ASN A 369 -14.46 -14.26 39.16
CA ASN A 369 -14.28 -15.01 40.40
C ASN A 369 -12.98 -14.56 41.08
N ASN A 370 -12.90 -14.60 42.41
CA ASN A 370 -11.69 -14.18 43.15
C ASN A 370 -10.40 -14.89 42.66
N ASN A 371 -10.50 -16.16 42.28
CA ASN A 371 -9.38 -16.93 41.72
C ASN A 371 -8.97 -16.46 40.31
N LEU A 372 -9.90 -15.95 39.50
CA LEU A 372 -9.61 -15.43 38.16
C LEU A 372 -8.96 -14.05 38.22
N ALA A 373 -9.28 -13.24 39.24
CA ALA A 373 -8.63 -11.94 39.44
C ALA A 373 -7.13 -12.10 39.71
N SER A 374 -6.74 -13.03 40.60
CA SER A 374 -5.33 -13.35 40.87
C SER A 374 -4.59 -13.83 39.61
N ARG A 375 -5.20 -14.75 38.86
CA ARG A 375 -4.61 -15.27 37.60
C ARG A 375 -4.47 -14.19 36.53
N LYS A 376 -5.45 -13.29 36.42
CA LYS A 376 -5.39 -12.14 35.50
C LYS A 376 -4.22 -11.23 35.86
N GLU A 377 -4.08 -10.92 37.14
CA GLU A 377 -3.01 -10.06 37.63
C GLU A 377 -1.62 -10.67 37.39
N GLU A 378 -1.44 -11.96 37.63
CA GLU A 378 -0.20 -12.69 37.34
C GLU A 378 0.18 -12.66 35.85
N VAL A 379 -0.80 -12.74 34.95
CA VAL A 379 -0.58 -12.68 33.49
C VAL A 379 -0.28 -11.25 33.05
N TYR A 380 -0.99 -10.27 33.62
CA TYR A 380 -0.76 -8.87 33.35
C TYR A 380 0.63 -8.43 33.81
N GLN A 381 1.08 -8.82 35.00
CA GLN A 381 2.44 -8.55 35.49
C GLN A 381 3.52 -9.13 34.55
N ARG A 382 3.29 -10.34 34.02
CA ARG A 382 4.19 -10.96 33.03
C ARG A 382 4.17 -10.21 31.71
N LEU A 383 3.00 -9.82 31.20
CA LEU A 383 2.91 -8.96 30.01
C LEU A 383 3.66 -7.65 30.20
N CYS A 384 3.50 -6.98 31.35
CA CYS A 384 4.24 -5.78 31.70
C CYS A 384 5.76 -5.99 31.78
N HIS A 385 6.23 -7.18 32.14
CA HIS A 385 7.66 -7.47 32.20
C HIS A 385 8.28 -7.66 30.80
N TYR A 386 7.54 -8.27 29.87
CA TYR A 386 8.05 -8.64 28.54
C TYR A 386 7.66 -7.66 27.41
N ASP A 387 6.69 -6.76 27.64
CA ASP A 387 6.14 -5.84 26.63
C ASP A 387 5.84 -4.46 27.23
N LEU A 388 6.87 -3.77 27.72
CA LEU A 388 6.78 -2.41 28.28
C LEU A 388 6.46 -1.36 27.20
N GLU A 389 6.97 -1.54 25.98
CA GLU A 389 6.91 -0.53 24.92
C GLU A 389 5.47 -0.27 24.41
N ARG A 390 4.57 -1.24 24.51
CA ARG A 390 3.17 -1.09 24.07
C ARG A 390 2.18 -0.70 25.18
N LEU A 391 2.59 -0.73 26.44
CA LEU A 391 1.75 -0.32 27.58
C LEU A 391 1.90 1.17 27.93
N ILE A 392 2.88 1.85 27.32
CA ILE A 392 3.09 3.30 27.42
C ILE A 392 2.43 3.95 26.19
N VAL A 393 1.11 4.11 26.20
CA VAL A 393 0.38 4.98 25.27
C VAL A 393 -0.63 5.83 26.03
#